data_AF-A0A955ZD36-F1
#
_entry.id   AF-A0A955ZD36-F1
#
_cell.length_a   1.000
_cell.length_b   1.000
_cell.length_c   1.000
_cell.angle_alpha   90.00
_cell.angle_beta   90.00
_cell.angle_gamma   90.00
#
_symmetry.space_group_name_H-M   'P 1'
#
loop_
_entity.id
_entity.type
_entity.pdbx_description
1 polymer ?
#
loop_
_entity_poly.entity_id
_entity_poly.type
_entity_poly.pdbx_seq_one_letter_code
_entity_poly.pdbx_strand_id
1 'polypeptide(L)'
;MLQLPRSVLPWLAGISVAGLLCGAWLALRQAESRALARSTSIVARQAAPRLADYVAARLTIVGSLARERAQHAQMTDADFKRRARILEGSFGGLLGINWIDNAGVIRIAVPEERNRSALGRNVRNHPEAAPFFARAARTG
;
A
#
# COMPACT_ATOMS: atom_id res chain seq x y z
N MET A 1 -15.08 63.88 33.26
CA MET A 1 -15.72 62.54 33.33
C MET A 1 -16.78 62.47 32.25
N LEU A 2 -16.53 61.78 31.14
CA LEU A 2 -17.57 61.55 30.12
C LEU A 2 -18.58 60.53 30.66
N GLN A 3 -19.82 60.95 30.91
CA GLN A 3 -20.92 60.04 31.19
C GLN A 3 -21.45 59.51 29.85
N LEU A 4 -21.28 58.21 29.61
CA LEU A 4 -21.86 57.57 28.44
C LEU A 4 -23.39 57.56 28.55
N PRO A 5 -24.13 57.84 27.46
CA PRO A 5 -25.58 57.76 27.47
C PRO A 5 -26.04 56.32 27.75
N ARG A 6 -27.04 56.14 28.61
CA ARG A 6 -27.57 54.82 29.00
C ARG A 6 -28.02 53.95 27.82
N SER A 7 -28.34 54.57 26.67
CA SER A 7 -28.68 53.88 25.42
C SER A 7 -27.49 53.13 24.77
N VAL A 8 -26.24 53.41 25.16
CA VAL A 8 -25.03 52.81 24.58
C VAL A 8 -24.64 51.49 25.26
N LEU A 9 -25.02 51.31 26.53
CA LEU A 9 -24.74 50.09 27.30
C LEU A 9 -25.16 48.77 26.61
N PRO A 10 -26.40 48.63 26.08
CA PRO A 10 -26.82 47.37 25.46
C PRO A 10 -26.03 47.05 24.18
N TRP A 11 -25.61 48.08 23.43
CA TRP A 11 -24.77 47.90 22.24
C TRP A 11 -23.38 47.38 22.58
N LEU A 12 -22.75 47.92 23.64
CA LEU A 12 -21.46 47.44 24.11
C LEU A 12 -21.54 45.97 24.58
N ALA A 13 -22.60 45.62 25.32
CA ALA A 13 -22.84 44.24 25.72
C ALA A 13 -23.03 43.31 24.51
N GLY A 14 -23.84 43.71 23.53
CA GLY A 14 -24.07 42.95 22.30
C GLY A 14 -22.79 42.73 21.49
N ILE A 15 -21.98 43.77 21.29
CA ILE A 15 -20.69 43.69 20.60
C ILE A 15 -19.72 42.77 21.35
N SER A 16 -19.71 42.83 22.68
CA SER A 16 -18.83 42.00 23.50
C SER A 16 -19.20 40.52 23.37
N VAL A 17 -20.49 40.18 23.44
CA VAL A 17 -20.99 38.81 23.25
C VAL A 17 -20.70 38.32 21.82
N ALA A 18 -20.97 39.14 20.80
CA ALA A 18 -20.67 38.78 19.43
C ALA A 18 -19.17 38.53 19.21
N GLY A 19 -18.31 39.38 19.78
CA GLY A 19 -16.86 39.21 19.74
C GLY A 19 -16.39 37.91 20.40
N LEU A 20 -16.95 37.58 21.57
CA LEU A 20 -16.66 36.32 22.27
C LEU A 20 -17.10 35.10 21.45
N LEU A 21 -18.30 35.14 20.86
CA LEU A 21 -18.80 34.06 20.01
C LEU A 21 -17.95 33.88 18.75
N CYS A 22 -17.59 34.98 18.08
CA CYS A 22 -16.69 34.94 16.93
C CYS A 22 -15.30 34.40 17.30
N GLY A 23 -14.74 34.83 18.43
CA GLY A 23 -13.46 34.34 18.93
C GLY A 23 -13.50 32.84 19.24
N ALA A 24 -14.54 32.38 19.93
CA ALA A 24 -14.75 30.96 20.22
C ALA A 24 -14.90 30.14 18.93
N TRP A 25 -15.67 30.63 17.96
CA TRP A 25 -15.84 29.99 16.66
C TRP A 25 -14.52 29.85 15.88
N LEU A 26 -13.72 30.93 15.82
CA LEU A 26 -12.41 30.91 15.17
C LEU A 26 -11.45 29.94 15.86
N ALA A 27 -11.45 29.91 17.20
CA ALA A 27 -10.64 28.97 17.97
C ALA A 27 -11.05 27.53 17.69
N LEU A 28 -12.36 27.23 17.63
CA LEU A 28 -12.87 25.91 17.31
C LEU A 28 -12.48 25.47 15.88
N ARG A 29 -12.65 26.36 14.90
CA ARG A 29 -12.23 26.10 13.51
C ARG A 29 -10.74 25.84 13.36
N GLN A 30 -9.91 26.58 14.09
CA GLN A 30 -8.46 26.32 14.10
C GLN A 30 -8.13 24.98 14.76
N ALA A 31 -8.80 24.64 15.87
CA ALA A 31 -8.61 23.36 16.54
C ALA A 31 -8.97 22.17 15.63
N GLU A 32 -10.10 22.26 14.93
CA GLU A 32 -10.53 21.29 13.92
C GLU A 32 -9.51 21.12 12.80
N SER A 33 -9.05 22.23 12.21
CA SER A 33 -8.05 22.18 11.13
C SER A 33 -6.74 21.53 11.59
N ARG A 34 -6.26 21.86 12.79
CA ARG A 34 -5.08 21.22 13.38
C ARG A 34 -5.31 19.75 13.70
N ALA A 35 -6.51 19.37 14.13
CA ALA A 35 -6.85 17.96 14.36
C ALA A 35 -6.86 17.17 13.06
N LEU A 36 -7.46 17.71 11.99
CA LEU A 36 -7.47 17.11 10.66
C LEU A 36 -6.05 16.94 10.12
N ALA A 37 -5.24 18.01 10.14
CA ALA A 37 -3.85 17.95 9.66
C ALA A 37 -3.01 16.92 10.42
N ARG A 38 -3.19 16.81 11.75
CA ARG A 38 -2.54 15.79 12.57
C ARG A 38 -3.00 14.38 12.19
N SER A 39 -4.30 14.17 12.01
CA SER A 39 -4.85 12.88 11.57
C SER A 39 -4.29 12.46 10.22
N THR A 40 -4.31 13.36 9.23
CA THR A 40 -3.72 13.11 7.90
C THR A 40 -2.23 12.77 7.98
N SER A 41 -1.47 13.51 8.79
CA SER A 41 -0.04 13.24 8.99
C SER A 41 0.22 11.88 9.64
N ILE A 42 -0.61 11.47 10.60
CA ILE A 42 -0.50 10.14 11.24
C ILE A 42 -0.81 9.04 10.21
N VAL A 43 -1.89 9.18 9.45
CA VAL A 43 -2.26 8.20 8.41
C VAL A 43 -1.17 8.10 7.34
N ALA A 44 -0.64 9.22 6.86
CA ALA A 44 0.45 9.24 5.88
C ALA A 44 1.71 8.55 6.41
N ARG A 45 2.08 8.81 7.68
CA ARG A 45 3.23 8.16 8.32
C ARG A 45 3.03 6.66 8.52
N GLN A 46 1.80 6.20 8.71
CA GLN A 46 1.47 4.78 8.84
C GLN A 46 1.29 4.06 7.50
N ALA A 47 0.98 4.77 6.42
CA ALA A 47 0.76 4.17 5.11
C ALA A 47 2.04 3.54 4.54
N ALA A 48 3.18 4.25 4.63
CA ALA A 48 4.46 3.76 4.13
C ALA A 48 4.92 2.43 4.77
N PRO A 49 5.00 2.28 6.10
CA PRO A 49 5.38 1.01 6.72
C PRO A 49 4.35 -0.09 6.44
N ARG A 50 3.05 0.21 6.42
CA ARG A 50 2.02 -0.78 6.07
C ARG A 50 2.17 -1.30 4.65
N LEU A 51 2.50 -0.43 3.70
CA LEU A 51 2.75 -0.85 2.32
C LEU A 51 4.03 -1.69 2.23
N ALA A 52 5.08 -1.30 2.96
CA ALA A 52 6.32 -2.07 3.02
C ALA A 52 6.09 -3.47 3.60
N ASP A 53 5.39 -3.58 4.74
CA ASP A 53 5.03 -4.84 5.37
C ASP A 53 4.15 -5.70 4.44
N TYR A 54 3.19 -5.05 3.77
CA TYR A 54 2.32 -5.70 2.80
C TYR A 54 3.14 -6.35 1.69
N VAL A 55 4.06 -5.62 1.05
CA VAL A 55 4.94 -6.14 -0.02
C VAL A 55 5.91 -7.20 0.52
N ALA A 56 6.53 -6.94 1.67
CA ALA A 56 7.50 -7.85 2.29
C ALA A 56 6.89 -9.22 2.60
N ALA A 57 5.66 -9.25 3.10
CA ALA A 57 4.93 -10.50 3.35
C ALA A 57 4.78 -11.32 2.05
N ARG A 58 4.36 -10.70 0.94
CA ARG A 58 4.21 -11.40 -0.34
C ARG A 58 5.53 -11.95 -0.85
N LEU A 59 6.59 -11.13 -0.82
CA LEU A 59 7.92 -11.56 -1.28
C LEU A 59 8.47 -12.71 -0.42
N THR A 60 8.24 -12.65 0.89
CA THR A 60 8.67 -13.72 1.82
C THR A 60 8.03 -15.06 1.48
N ILE A 61 6.73 -15.05 1.18
CA ILE A 61 5.94 -16.24 0.88
C ILE A 61 6.23 -16.80 -0.52
N VAL A 62 6.37 -15.94 -1.52
CA VAL A 62 6.80 -16.39 -2.86
C VAL A 62 8.23 -16.93 -2.79
N GLY A 63 9.10 -16.28 -2.02
CA GLY A 63 10.46 -16.74 -1.76
C GLY A 63 10.53 -18.09 -1.04
N SER A 64 9.61 -18.37 -0.10
CA SER A 64 9.56 -19.68 0.55
C SER A 64 9.14 -20.77 -0.43
N LEU A 65 8.17 -20.52 -1.32
CA LEU A 65 7.81 -21.47 -2.37
C LEU A 65 8.98 -21.72 -3.35
N ALA A 66 9.72 -20.67 -3.72
CA ALA A 66 10.89 -20.79 -4.58
C ALA A 66 12.00 -21.64 -3.93
N ARG A 67 12.31 -21.38 -2.65
CA ARG A 67 13.29 -22.17 -1.88
C ARG A 67 12.86 -23.63 -1.73
N GLU A 68 11.59 -23.86 -1.43
CA GLU A 68 11.05 -25.21 -1.32
C GLU A 68 11.22 -25.98 -2.64
N ARG A 69 10.88 -25.37 -3.77
CA ARG A 69 11.08 -26.00 -5.08
C ARG A 69 12.55 -26.27 -5.39
N ALA A 70 13.46 -25.36 -5.01
CA ALA A 70 14.89 -25.54 -5.22
C ALA A 70 15.48 -26.68 -4.35
N GLN A 71 14.97 -26.86 -3.14
CA GLN A 71 15.45 -27.89 -2.20
C GLN A 71 14.83 -29.27 -2.48
N HIS A 72 13.59 -29.32 -2.98
CA HIS A 72 12.88 -30.56 -3.23
C HIS A 72 12.84 -30.90 -4.72
N ALA A 73 13.84 -31.64 -5.19
CA ALA A 73 13.90 -32.13 -6.59
C ALA A 73 12.65 -32.94 -7.03
N GLN A 74 11.86 -33.45 -6.08
CA GLN A 74 10.62 -34.17 -6.34
C GLN A 74 9.37 -33.28 -6.43
N MET A 75 9.46 -31.95 -6.22
CA MET A 75 8.28 -31.08 -6.37
C MET A 75 7.84 -31.08 -7.83
N THR A 76 6.70 -31.72 -8.10
CA THR A 76 6.12 -31.78 -9.44
C THR A 76 5.54 -30.43 -9.84
N ASP A 77 5.34 -30.21 -11.14
CA ASP A 77 4.67 -29.02 -11.64
C ASP A 77 3.23 -28.90 -11.09
N ALA A 78 2.55 -30.03 -10.87
CA ALA A 78 1.23 -30.06 -10.25
C ALA A 78 1.27 -29.61 -8.79
N ASP A 79 2.30 -30.01 -8.03
CA ASP A 79 2.49 -29.56 -6.65
C ASP A 79 2.78 -28.07 -6.57
N PHE A 80 3.64 -27.56 -7.44
CA PHE A 80 3.90 -26.13 -7.54
C PHE A 80 2.62 -25.37 -7.90
N LYS A 81 1.88 -25.80 -8.93
CA LYS A 81 0.62 -25.16 -9.34
C LYS A 81 -0.39 -25.12 -8.19
N ARG A 82 -0.57 -26.23 -7.47
CA ARG A 82 -1.47 -26.33 -6.32
C ARG A 82 -1.09 -25.35 -5.21
N ARG A 83 0.19 -25.33 -4.81
CA ARG A 83 0.69 -24.43 -3.76
C ARG A 83 0.62 -22.96 -4.18
N ALA A 84 1.05 -22.63 -5.40
CA ALA A 84 0.94 -21.29 -5.94
C ALA A 84 -0.51 -20.79 -5.99
N ARG A 85 -1.47 -21.67 -6.31
CA ARG A 85 -2.92 -21.32 -6.29
C ARG A 85 -3.39 -20.99 -4.87
N ILE A 86 -2.96 -21.76 -3.88
CA ILE A 86 -3.27 -21.48 -2.46
C ILE A 86 -2.68 -20.13 -2.04
N LEU A 87 -1.42 -19.85 -2.41
CA LEU A 87 -0.76 -18.59 -2.06
C LEU A 87 -1.42 -17.39 -2.73
N GLU A 88 -1.78 -17.48 -4.01
CA GLU A 88 -2.48 -16.41 -4.71
C GLU A 88 -3.86 -16.14 -4.11
N GLY A 89 -4.62 -17.19 -3.75
CA GLY A 89 -5.92 -17.06 -3.10
C GLY A 89 -5.86 -16.51 -1.68
N SER A 90 -4.84 -16.90 -0.90
CA SER A 90 -4.68 -16.49 0.51
C SER A 90 -4.02 -15.12 0.66
N PHE A 91 -3.13 -14.75 -0.25
CA PHE A 91 -2.37 -13.50 -0.23
C PHE A 91 -2.73 -12.65 -1.45
N GLY A 92 -3.97 -12.15 -1.46
CA GLY A 92 -4.45 -11.26 -2.51
C GLY A 92 -3.50 -10.09 -2.80
N GLY A 93 -3.57 -9.55 -4.01
CA GLY A 93 -2.65 -8.51 -4.53
C GLY A 93 -1.53 -9.04 -5.43
N LEU A 94 -1.37 -10.36 -5.54
CA LEU A 94 -0.55 -10.98 -6.58
C LEU A 94 -1.38 -11.13 -7.87
N LEU A 95 -0.84 -10.66 -9.00
CA LEU A 95 -1.46 -10.89 -10.32
C LEU A 95 -1.24 -12.33 -10.82
N GLY A 96 -0.16 -12.94 -10.36
CA GLY A 96 0.16 -14.34 -10.59
C GLY A 96 1.52 -14.72 -10.01
N ILE A 97 1.73 -16.02 -9.89
CA ILE A 97 3.00 -16.65 -9.49
C ILE A 97 3.44 -17.52 -10.66
N ASN A 98 4.59 -17.18 -11.23
CA ASN A 98 5.14 -17.84 -12.42
C ASN A 98 6.43 -18.57 -12.07
N TRP A 99 6.64 -19.74 -12.66
CA TRP A 99 7.94 -20.43 -12.63
C TRP A 99 8.70 -20.17 -13.93
N ILE A 100 9.92 -19.67 -13.78
CA ILE A 100 10.81 -19.34 -14.88
C ILE A 100 11.98 -20.33 -14.84
N ASP A 101 12.30 -20.95 -15.98
CA ASP A 101 13.43 -21.87 -16.07
C ASP A 101 14.78 -21.12 -16.20
N ASN A 102 15.88 -21.88 -16.23
CA ASN A 102 17.23 -21.34 -16.38
C ASN A 102 17.44 -20.62 -17.73
N ALA A 103 16.62 -20.91 -18.75
CA ALA A 103 16.62 -20.23 -20.04
C ALA A 103 15.83 -18.91 -20.02
N GLY A 104 15.24 -18.54 -18.88
CA GLY A 104 14.42 -17.34 -18.73
C GLY A 104 13.00 -17.52 -19.27
N VAL A 105 12.58 -18.74 -19.59
CA VAL A 105 11.27 -19.03 -20.18
C VAL A 105 10.26 -19.31 -19.07
N ILE A 106 9.10 -18.66 -19.13
CA ILE A 106 7.99 -18.93 -18.21
C ILE A 106 7.38 -20.30 -18.57
N ARG A 107 7.61 -21.29 -17.71
CA ARG A 107 7.10 -22.67 -17.89
C ARG A 107 5.75 -22.89 -17.22
N ILE A 108 5.52 -22.19 -16.12
CA ILE A 108 4.28 -22.31 -15.35
C ILE A 108 3.79 -20.91 -15.04
N ALA A 109 2.49 -20.71 -15.16
CA ALA A 109 1.81 -19.49 -14.76
C ALA A 109 0.57 -19.83 -13.93
N VAL A 110 0.42 -19.19 -12.77
CA VAL A 110 -0.69 -19.42 -11.84
C VAL A 110 -1.27 -18.07 -11.41
N PRO A 111 -2.59 -17.84 -11.59
CA PRO A 111 -3.55 -18.67 -12.30
C PRO A 111 -3.28 -18.66 -13.81
N GLU A 112 -3.42 -19.84 -14.43
CA GLU A 112 -3.13 -20.01 -15.84
C GLU A 112 -4.14 -19.27 -16.72
N GLU A 113 -5.40 -19.20 -16.31
CA GLU A 113 -6.48 -18.61 -17.10
C GLU A 113 -6.24 -17.12 -17.39
N ARG A 114 -5.70 -16.39 -16.41
CA ARG A 114 -5.40 -14.95 -16.53
C ARG A 114 -4.00 -14.67 -17.12
N ASN A 115 -3.09 -15.64 -17.01
CA ASN A 115 -1.67 -15.45 -17.35
C ASN A 115 -1.19 -16.34 -18.52
N ARG A 116 -2.10 -16.96 -19.27
CA ARG A 116 -1.76 -17.86 -20.39
C ARG A 116 -0.87 -17.20 -21.43
N SER A 117 -1.07 -15.90 -21.70
CA SER A 117 -0.27 -15.14 -22.65
C SER A 117 1.21 -15.03 -22.27
N ALA A 118 1.55 -15.23 -20.99
CA ALA A 118 2.92 -15.20 -20.50
C ALA A 118 3.66 -16.54 -20.66
N LEU A 119 2.94 -17.67 -20.78
CA LEU A 119 3.54 -18.99 -20.95
C LEU A 119 4.40 -19.04 -22.21
N GLY A 120 5.59 -19.64 -22.10
CA GLY A 120 6.55 -19.76 -23.19
C GLY A 120 7.29 -18.47 -23.54
N ARG A 121 6.93 -17.32 -22.96
CA ARG A 121 7.69 -16.08 -23.18
C ARG A 121 9.01 -16.11 -22.43
N ASN A 122 10.03 -15.52 -23.04
CA ASN A 122 11.32 -15.33 -22.40
C ASN A 122 11.37 -13.96 -21.69
N VAL A 123 11.55 -14.00 -20.37
CA VAL A 123 11.62 -12.80 -19.51
C VAL A 123 12.82 -11.93 -19.86
N ARG A 124 13.90 -12.52 -20.39
CA ARG A 124 15.10 -11.78 -20.85
C ARG A 124 14.81 -10.83 -22.01
N ASN A 125 13.73 -11.05 -22.76
CA ASN A 125 13.33 -10.20 -23.87
C ASN A 125 12.33 -9.11 -23.44
N HIS A 126 11.88 -9.11 -22.18
CA HIS A 126 10.92 -8.13 -21.69
C HIS A 126 11.63 -6.84 -21.27
N PRO A 127 11.22 -5.66 -21.77
CA PRO A 127 11.94 -4.40 -21.53
C PRO A 127 12.05 -4.08 -20.03
N GLU A 128 11.00 -4.35 -19.26
CA GLU A 128 10.99 -4.05 -17.83
C GLU A 128 11.48 -5.20 -16.97
N ALA A 129 11.26 -6.46 -17.36
CA ALA A 129 11.46 -7.61 -16.46
C ALA A 129 12.86 -8.23 -16.60
N ALA A 130 13.49 -8.08 -17.78
CA ALA A 130 14.85 -8.53 -18.04
C ALA A 130 15.88 -8.02 -17.01
N PRO A 131 15.95 -6.72 -16.65
CA PRO A 131 16.93 -6.25 -15.67
C PRO A 131 16.71 -6.84 -14.27
N PHE A 132 15.45 -7.04 -13.85
CA PHE A 132 15.14 -7.67 -12.56
C PHE A 132 15.49 -9.16 -12.55
N PHE A 133 15.21 -9.87 -13.64
CA PHE A 133 15.60 -11.27 -13.79
C PHE A 133 17.13 -11.44 -13.73
N ALA A 134 17.88 -10.59 -14.45
CA ALA A 134 19.33 -10.59 -14.43
C ALA A 134 19.92 -10.22 -13.05
N ARG A 135 19.24 -9.35 -12.29
CA ARG A 135 19.63 -9.02 -10.91
C ARG A 135 19.37 -10.19 -9.97
N ALA A 136 18.18 -10.78 -9.99
CA ALA A 136 17.82 -11.92 -9.14
C ALA A 136 18.77 -13.11 -9.36
N ALA A 137 19.11 -13.41 -10.61
CA ALA A 137 20.08 -14.46 -10.93
C ALA A 137 21.49 -14.23 -10.34
N ARG A 138 21.86 -12.98 -10.05
CA ARG A 138 23.15 -12.63 -9.41
C ARG A 138 23.10 -12.62 -7.89
N THR A 139 21.93 -12.35 -7.29
CA THR A 139 21.81 -12.15 -5.84
C THR A 139 21.30 -13.36 -5.08
N GLY A 140 20.76 -14.37 -5.77
CA GLY A 140 19.94 -15.41 -5.14
C GLY A 140 18.62 -14.85 -4.63
#